data_AF-A0A1J3CAF8-F1
#
_entry.id   AF-A0A1J3CAF8-F1
#
_cell.length_a   1.000
_cell.length_b   1.000
_cell.length_c   1.000
_cell.angle_alpha   90.00
_cell.angle_beta   90.00
_cell.angle_gamma   90.00
#
_symmetry.space_group_name_H-M   'P 1'
#
loop_
_entity.id
_entity.type
_entity.pdbx_description
1 polymer ?
#
loop_
_entity_poly.entity_id
_entity_poly.type
_entity_poly.pdbx_seq_one_letter_code
_entity_poly.pdbx_strand_id
1 'polypeptide(L)'
;SSLFVLAMDVLSKSLDVGVLQGRFGVHPLCSNPLITHLSFADDLLVFFDGKEESLEGILDILNDFQKVSGLSLSLRKTRLFLDGDNSQLSHDLALRFGLRNGALPVRYLGLPLLPRKLTLQDCQP
;
A
#
# COMPACT_ATOMS: atom_id res chain seq x y z
N SER A 1 14.95 -12.79 -9.14
CA SER A 1 15.10 -12.95 -10.61
C SER A 1 14.94 -11.58 -11.26
N SER A 2 15.74 -11.25 -12.28
CA SER A 2 15.75 -9.89 -12.86
C SER A 2 14.42 -9.48 -13.52
N LEU A 3 13.66 -10.44 -14.07
CA LEU A 3 12.34 -10.19 -14.66
C LEU A 3 11.31 -9.68 -13.64
N PHE A 4 11.36 -10.22 -12.42
CA PHE A 4 10.46 -9.78 -11.35
C PHE A 4 10.72 -8.32 -10.98
N VAL A 5 12.00 -7.91 -10.91
CA VAL A 5 12.37 -6.51 -10.64
C VAL A 5 11.83 -5.58 -11.72
N LEU A 6 11.91 -5.98 -12.99
CA LEU A 6 11.35 -5.19 -14.11
C LEU A 6 9.82 -5.08 -14.03
N ALA A 7 9.13 -6.17 -13.68
CA ALA A 7 7.68 -6.14 -13.50
C ALA A 7 7.30 -5.20 -12.34
N MET A 8 8.03 -5.24 -11.22
CA MET A 8 7.80 -4.34 -10.10
C MET A 8 8.09 -2.88 -10.46
N ASP A 9 9.10 -2.58 -11.28
CA ASP A 9 9.37 -1.23 -11.78
C ASP A 9 8.21 -0.70 -12.66
N VAL A 10 7.58 -1.56 -13.45
CA VAL A 10 6.37 -1.20 -14.20
C VAL A 10 5.22 -0.87 -13.25
N LEU A 11 5.00 -1.69 -12.21
CA LEU A 11 3.97 -1.41 -11.20
C LEU A 11 4.25 -0.07 -10.48
N SER A 12 5.50 0.19 -10.12
CA SER A 12 5.92 1.45 -9.49
C SER A 12 5.51 2.65 -10.35
N LYS A 13 5.81 2.60 -11.65
CA LYS A 13 5.43 3.65 -12.60
C LYS A 13 3.92 3.75 -12.77
N SER A 14 3.18 2.64 -12.77
CA SER A 14 1.72 2.67 -12.86
C SER A 14 1.07 3.35 -11.65
N LEU A 15 1.62 3.15 -10.45
CA LEU A 15 1.16 3.85 -9.24
C LEU A 15 1.46 5.35 -9.31
N ASP A 16 2.66 5.75 -9.73
CA ASP A 16 3.02 7.16 -9.89
C ASP A 16 2.13 7.86 -10.92
N VAL A 17 1.89 7.23 -12.07
CA VAL A 17 0.94 7.71 -13.08
C VAL A 17 -0.48 7.79 -12.52
N GLY A 18 -0.89 6.82 -11.71
CA GLY A 18 -2.18 6.83 -11.04
C GLY A 18 -2.39 8.07 -10.18
N VAL A 19 -1.37 8.48 -9.43
CA VAL A 19 -1.40 9.74 -8.65
C VAL A 19 -1.48 10.96 -9.56
N LEU A 20 -0.63 11.02 -10.58
CA LEU A 20 -0.59 12.16 -11.51
C LEU A 20 -1.90 12.35 -12.28
N GLN A 21 -2.61 11.25 -12.57
CA GLN A 21 -3.91 11.25 -13.23
C GLN A 21 -5.08 11.47 -12.26
N GLY A 22 -4.82 11.57 -10.94
CA GLY A 22 -5.86 11.72 -9.93
C GLY A 22 -6.71 10.47 -9.73
N ARG A 23 -6.23 9.28 -10.14
CA ARG A 23 -6.89 8.00 -9.87
C ARG A 23 -6.92 7.69 -8.38
N PHE A 24 -5.91 8.14 -7.64
CA PHE A 24 -5.90 8.12 -6.18
C PHE A 24 -5.05 9.27 -5.62
N GLY A 25 -5.38 9.71 -4.41
CA GLY A 25 -4.62 10.72 -3.67
C GLY A 25 -3.49 10.09 -2.86
N VAL A 26 -2.35 10.78 -2.77
CA VAL A 26 -1.23 10.36 -1.92
C VAL A 26 -1.44 10.73 -0.46
N HIS A 27 -0.82 9.95 0.41
CA HIS A 27 -0.79 10.25 1.83
C HIS A 27 -0.20 11.65 2.08
N PRO A 28 -0.78 12.49 2.97
CA PRO A 28 -0.35 13.88 3.15
C PRO A 28 1.15 14.05 3.46
N LEU A 29 1.71 13.14 4.26
CA LEU A 29 3.14 13.12 4.63
C LEU A 29 4.07 12.61 3.51
N CYS A 30 3.50 12.12 2.41
CA CYS A 30 4.22 11.53 1.28
C CYS A 30 4.09 12.39 0.02
N SER A 31 3.73 13.67 0.17
CA SER A 31 3.60 14.63 -0.94
C SER A 31 4.94 15.28 -1.31
N ASN A 32 5.85 15.43 -0.35
CA ASN A 32 7.17 16.03 -0.58
C ASN A 32 8.26 15.39 0.32
N PRO A 33 9.10 14.48 -0.20
CA PRO A 33 9.09 13.97 -1.58
C PRO A 33 7.83 13.13 -1.86
N LEU A 34 7.48 13.01 -3.15
CA LEU A 34 6.39 12.14 -3.58
C LEU A 34 6.76 10.68 -3.32
N ILE A 35 6.05 10.03 -2.39
CA ILE A 35 6.22 8.61 -2.07
C ILE A 35 4.87 7.92 -2.23
N THR A 36 4.72 7.14 -3.30
CA THR A 36 3.48 6.42 -3.60
C THR A 36 3.46 5.03 -2.95
N HIS A 37 4.61 4.37 -2.88
CA HIS A 37 4.73 3.01 -2.34
C HIS A 37 6.16 2.68 -1.87
N LEU A 38 6.28 1.61 -1.09
CA LEU A 38 7.51 0.87 -0.85
C LEU A 38 7.34 -0.54 -1.40
N SER A 39 8.33 -1.01 -2.16
CA SER A 39 8.38 -2.38 -2.66
C SER A 39 9.70 -3.03 -2.27
N PHE A 40 9.63 -4.22 -1.69
CA PHE A 40 10.81 -5.03 -1.40
C PHE A 40 10.48 -6.51 -1.55
N ALA A 41 11.17 -7.17 -2.48
CA ALA A 41 10.86 -8.54 -2.86
C ALA A 41 9.35 -8.70 -3.16
N ASP A 42 8.66 -9.57 -2.44
CA ASP A 42 7.22 -9.84 -2.57
C ASP A 42 6.32 -8.93 -1.71
N ASP A 43 6.89 -8.08 -0.86
CA ASP A 43 6.15 -7.14 -0.03
C ASP A 43 5.95 -5.79 -0.73
N LEU A 44 4.70 -5.32 -0.79
CA LEU A 44 4.30 -4.02 -1.33
C LEU A 44 3.47 -3.27 -0.30
N LEU A 45 3.86 -2.03 -0.02
CA LEU A 45 3.12 -1.09 0.81
C LEU A 45 2.77 0.14 -0.01
N VAL A 46 1.47 0.45 -0.16
CA VAL A 46 1.00 1.62 -0.91
C VAL A 46 0.49 2.68 0.06
N PHE A 47 0.92 3.93 -0.12
CA PHE A 47 0.49 5.06 0.69
C PHE A 47 -0.54 5.89 -0.07
N PHE A 48 -1.64 6.24 0.60
CA PHE A 48 -2.73 6.99 0.00
C PHE A 48 -3.43 7.87 1.03
N ASP A 49 -4.35 8.72 0.56
CA ASP A 49 -5.05 9.73 1.35
C ASP A 49 -6.17 9.20 2.26
N GLY A 50 -6.38 7.89 2.30
CA GLY A 50 -7.37 7.23 3.16
C GLY A 50 -8.80 7.25 2.62
N LYS A 51 -9.04 7.81 1.43
CA LYS A 51 -10.39 7.86 0.83
C LYS A 51 -10.75 6.55 0.12
N GLU A 52 -12.05 6.31 0.03
CA GLU A 52 -12.59 5.13 -0.67
C GLU A 52 -12.27 5.14 -2.16
N GLU A 53 -12.45 6.29 -2.83
CA GLU A 53 -12.20 6.42 -4.27
C GLU A 53 -10.72 6.16 -4.61
N SER A 54 -9.83 6.61 -3.72
CA SER A 54 -8.40 6.34 -3.82
C SER A 54 -8.09 4.85 -3.67
N LEU A 55 -8.74 4.16 -2.73
CA LEU A 55 -8.56 2.73 -2.53
C LEU A 55 -9.04 1.93 -3.77
N GLU A 56 -10.18 2.31 -4.33
CA GLU A 56 -10.70 1.73 -5.57
C GLU A 56 -9.72 1.92 -6.73
N GLY A 57 -9.22 3.15 -6.94
CA GLY A 57 -8.24 3.44 -7.97
C GLY A 57 -6.92 2.66 -7.83
N ILE A 58 -6.46 2.43 -6.59
CA ILE A 58 -5.28 1.59 -6.32
C ILE A 58 -5.56 0.14 -6.71
N LEU A 59 -6.70 -0.42 -6.28
CA LEU A 59 -7.07 -1.80 -6.59
C LEU A 59 -7.23 -2.04 -8.10
N ASP A 60 -7.76 -1.06 -8.83
CA ASP A 60 -7.85 -1.11 -10.29
C ASP A 60 -6.48 -1.16 -10.97
N ILE A 61 -5.54 -0.31 -10.53
CA ILE A 61 -4.16 -0.32 -11.03
C ILE A 61 -3.50 -1.68 -10.77
N LEU A 62 -3.69 -2.23 -9.57
CA LEU A 62 -3.14 -3.53 -9.19
C LEU A 62 -3.77 -4.68 -10.01
N ASN A 63 -5.06 -4.60 -10.29
CA ASN A 63 -5.77 -5.57 -11.13
C ASN A 63 -5.29 -5.51 -12.59
N ASP A 64 -5.11 -4.31 -13.14
CA ASP A 64 -4.56 -4.13 -14.49
C ASP A 64 -3.13 -4.66 -14.58
N PHE A 65 -2.31 -4.37 -13.57
CA PHE A 65 -0.96 -4.94 -13.46
C PHE A 65 -0.99 -6.46 -13.43
N GLN A 66 -1.89 -7.08 -12.67
CA GLN A 66 -2.04 -8.53 -12.62
C GLN A 66 -2.42 -9.11 -13.99
N LYS A 67 -3.33 -8.48 -14.73
CA LYS A 67 -3.72 -8.94 -16.08
C LYS A 67 -2.55 -8.93 -17.06
N VAL A 68 -1.69 -7.92 -16.98
CA VAL A 68 -0.55 -7.75 -17.91
C VAL A 68 0.64 -8.62 -17.50
N SER A 69 0.98 -8.67 -16.22
CA SER A 69 2.18 -9.37 -15.73
C SER A 69 1.94 -10.83 -15.36
N GLY A 70 0.69 -11.23 -15.12
CA GLY A 70 0.35 -12.52 -14.50
C GLY A 70 0.70 -12.61 -13.01
N LEU A 71 1.31 -11.58 -12.41
CA LEU A 71 1.63 -11.54 -10.99
C LEU A 71 0.38 -11.13 -10.20
N SER A 72 -0.18 -12.09 -9.47
CA SER A 72 -1.38 -11.85 -8.68
C SER A 72 -1.04 -11.35 -7.28
N LEU A 73 -1.68 -10.25 -6.91
CA LEU A 73 -1.68 -9.78 -5.53
C LEU A 73 -2.68 -10.60 -4.72
N SER A 74 -2.17 -11.19 -3.64
CA SER A 74 -2.99 -11.98 -2.74
C SER A 74 -3.86 -11.05 -1.88
N LEU A 75 -5.06 -10.70 -2.34
CA LEU A 75 -6.03 -9.90 -1.57
C LEU A 75 -6.27 -10.46 -0.15
N ARG A 76 -6.17 -11.78 0.02
CA ARG A 76 -6.25 -12.47 1.33
C ARG A 76 -5.12 -12.11 2.30
N LYS A 77 -3.94 -11.78 1.77
CA LYS A 77 -2.75 -11.36 2.53
C LYS A 77 -2.66 -9.83 2.62
N THR A 78 -3.27 -9.12 1.69
CA THR A 78 -3.38 -7.65 1.70
C THR A 78 -4.17 -7.18 2.91
N ARG A 79 -3.63 -6.14 3.56
CA ARG A 79 -4.25 -5.52 4.73
C ARG A 79 -4.40 -4.04 4.48
N LEU A 80 -5.57 -3.51 4.86
CA LEU A 80 -5.87 -2.09 4.84
C LEU A 80 -5.52 -1.48 6.20
N PHE A 81 -4.82 -0.35 6.20
CA PHE A 81 -4.46 0.38 7.41
C PHE A 81 -4.91 1.83 7.26
N LEU A 82 -5.73 2.30 8.18
CA LEU A 82 -6.12 3.69 8.29
C LEU A 82 -5.78 4.17 9.71
N ASP A 83 -5.14 5.33 9.80
CA ASP A 83 -4.76 5.93 11.09
C ASP A 83 -5.94 6.62 11.76
N GLY A 84 -5.97 6.61 13.09
CA GLY A 84 -6.75 7.50 13.96
C GLY A 84 -8.28 7.50 13.79
N ASP A 85 -8.99 7.01 14.82
CA ASP A 85 -10.42 7.21 15.10
C ASP A 85 -11.49 6.59 14.19
N ASN A 86 -11.19 6.24 12.94
CA ASN A 86 -12.19 5.71 11.99
C ASN A 86 -12.13 4.18 11.81
N SER A 87 -12.08 3.44 12.93
CA SER A 87 -12.00 1.97 12.92
C SER A 87 -13.19 1.31 12.21
N GLN A 88 -14.39 1.90 12.31
CA GLN A 88 -15.59 1.44 11.62
C GLN A 88 -15.46 1.62 10.11
N LEU A 89 -15.04 2.80 9.63
CA LEU A 89 -14.82 3.06 8.22
C LEU A 89 -13.75 2.14 7.63
N SER A 90 -12.64 1.92 8.34
CA SER A 90 -11.61 0.96 7.92
C SER A 90 -12.16 -0.46 7.81
N HIS A 91 -13.00 -0.88 8.75
CA HIS A 91 -13.66 -2.18 8.73
C HIS A 91 -14.62 -2.31 7.54
N ASP A 92 -15.46 -1.30 7.31
CA ASP A 92 -16.45 -1.28 6.25
C ASP A 92 -15.80 -1.30 4.86
N LEU A 93 -14.74 -0.49 4.66
CA LEU A 93 -13.95 -0.51 3.44
C LEU A 93 -13.25 -1.86 3.23
N ALA A 94 -12.62 -2.39 4.28
CA ALA A 94 -11.97 -3.69 4.18
C ALA A 94 -12.97 -4.80 3.77
N LEU A 95 -14.17 -4.80 4.36
CA LEU A 95 -15.24 -5.72 3.98
C LEU A 95 -15.71 -5.52 2.54
N ARG A 96 -15.96 -4.26 2.12
CA ARG A 96 -16.44 -3.93 0.78
C ARG A 96 -15.48 -4.40 -0.31
N PHE A 97 -14.18 -4.22 -0.11
CA PHE A 97 -13.15 -4.59 -1.08
C PHE A 97 -12.54 -5.98 -0.86
N GLY A 98 -13.06 -6.76 0.10
CA GLY A 98 -12.58 -8.11 0.39
C GLY A 98 -11.15 -8.16 0.96
N LEU A 99 -10.70 -7.06 1.57
CA LEU A 99 -9.41 -6.91 2.24
C LEU A 99 -9.54 -7.27 3.73
N ARG A 100 -8.40 -7.53 4.37
CA ARG A 100 -8.37 -7.68 5.83
C ARG A 100 -8.10 -6.32 6.46
N ASN A 101 -8.88 -5.98 7.49
CA ASN A 101 -8.57 -4.83 8.31
C ASN A 101 -7.25 -5.09 9.06
N GLY A 102 -6.33 -4.16 8.96
CA GLY A 102 -5.04 -4.17 9.64
C GLY A 102 -5.06 -3.25 10.86
N ALA A 103 -4.19 -3.53 11.83
CA ALA A 103 -3.98 -2.67 12.98
C ALA A 103 -2.49 -2.30 13.07
N LEU A 104 -2.21 -1.05 13.43
CA LEU A 104 -0.86 -0.59 13.75
C LEU A 104 -0.50 -1.00 15.20
N PRO A 105 0.77 -1.28 15.51
CA PRO A 105 1.94 -1.25 14.62
C PRO A 105 2.07 -2.50 13.73
N VAL A 106 2.46 -2.30 12.47
CA VAL A 106 2.68 -3.37 11.47
C VAL A 106 4.15 -3.72 11.40
N ARG A 107 4.51 -4.99 11.21
CA ARG A 107 5.88 -5.32 10.80
C ARG A 107 6.00 -5.30 9.28
N TYR A 108 6.90 -4.49 8.75
CA TYR A 108 7.32 -4.52 7.34
C TYR A 108 8.80 -4.88 7.30
N LEU A 109 9.14 -5.98 6.62
CA LEU A 109 10.51 -6.55 6.60
C LEU A 109 11.06 -6.87 8.00
N GLY A 110 10.20 -7.27 8.93
CA GLY A 110 10.57 -7.57 10.32
C GLY A 110 10.66 -6.35 11.26
N LEU A 111 10.63 -5.13 10.71
CA LEU A 111 10.69 -3.89 11.47
C LEU A 111 9.28 -3.34 11.78
N PRO A 112 9.01 -2.89 13.01
CA PRO A 112 7.73 -2.27 13.33
C PRO A 112 7.59 -0.91 12.65
N LEU A 113 6.62 -0.77 11.76
CA LEU A 113 6.09 0.50 11.28
C LEU A 113 5.31 1.15 12.42
N LEU A 114 5.97 2.09 13.07
CA LEU A 114 5.42 2.94 14.11
C LEU A 114 5.05 4.29 13.50
N PRO A 115 3.96 4.94 13.95
CA PRO A 115 3.64 6.33 13.57
C PRO A 115 4.64 7.36 14.17
N ARG A 116 5.67 6.89 14.88
CA ARG A 116 6.73 7.67 15.51
C ARG A 116 8.08 7.27 14.92
N LYS A 117 9.08 8.16 15.04
CA LYS A 117 10.45 7.83 14.66
C LYS A 117 10.90 6.54 15.35
N LEU A 118 11.36 5.60 14.54
CA LEU A 118 12.00 4.37 15.01
C LEU A 118 13.22 4.72 15.84
N THR A 119 13.27 4.18 17.05
CA THR A 119 14.44 4.21 17.92
C THR A 119 15.19 2.89 17.82
N LEU A 120 16.49 2.86 18.15
CA LEU A 120 17.29 1.62 18.12
C LEU A 120 16.70 0.50 19.01
N GLN A 121 15.87 0.87 20.00
CA GLN A 121 15.18 -0.08 20.87
C GLN A 121 14.03 -0.81 20.15
N ASP A 122 13.43 -0.19 19.13
CA ASP A 122 12.35 -0.80 18.33
C ASP A 122 12.86 -1.81 17.30
N CYS A 123 14.19 -1.83 17.06
CA CYS A 123 14.86 -2.74 16.13
C CYS A 123 15.40 -4.01 16.79
N GLN A 124 15.18 -4.20 18.10
CA GLN A 124 15.56 -5.43 18.80
C GLN A 124 14.47 -6.52 18.61
N PRO A 125 14.87 -7.79 18.44
CA PRO A 125 13.95 -8.89 18.10
C PRO A 125 12.88 -9.17 19.17
#